data_AF-A0AAI9HQZ0-F1
#
_entry.id   AF-A0AAI9HQZ0-F1
#
_cell.length_a   1.000
_cell.length_b   1.000
_cell.length_c   1.000
_cell.angle_alpha   90.00
_cell.angle_beta   90.00
_cell.angle_gamma   90.00
#
_symmetry.space_group_name_H-M   'P 1'
#
loop_
_entity.id
_entity.type
_entity.pdbx_description
1 polymer ?
#
loop_
_entity_poly.entity_id
_entity_poly.type
_entity_poly.pdbx_seq_one_letter_code
_entity_poly.pdbx_strand_id
1 'polypeptide(L)'
;MNENLYRLIVEFQNNVRAALKLMYRSGIKMPSSSYEWIKYAIPASGELDGGIKYYKHGAGCLVELNSGHIDFDFGERGETGGFNSWWLTCFAGKNITAYGFRNYDDVTEHLNKALSNGELICPDHDLCYIANVPYSYAIDIDSRNPGDMLPCRNHDRILTLQVHYFETAELMFKNYNKLNQKMKKNGHLSQREKSDTRIYLSAWLGFLGVVCEGFRKLNIRVLIDNDRPSSFKDLLPISDSIGKLMKENSDPLRIFRNNIFHLREDTKFAYHFFNPEVERLSWACELHLLLAKFFSQYRVCCEVHYVFNGRKGESDLTKKKAIRRKKTPLNIDGSYQ
;
A
#
# COMPACT_ATOMS: atom_id res chain seq x y z
N MET A 1 -27.57 4.54 19.57
CA MET A 1 -26.56 5.10 20.49
C MET A 1 -27.02 6.49 20.87
N ASN A 2 -26.84 6.93 22.12
CA ASN A 2 -27.22 8.30 22.49
C ASN A 2 -26.43 9.31 21.63
N GLU A 3 -27.10 10.38 21.17
CA GLU A 3 -26.53 11.37 20.26
C GLU A 3 -25.29 12.07 20.82
N ASN A 4 -25.24 12.31 22.14
CA ASN A 4 -24.09 12.89 22.81
C ASN A 4 -22.85 12.00 22.71
N LEU A 5 -23.02 10.69 22.95
CA LEU A 5 -21.94 9.71 22.84
C LEU A 5 -21.47 9.57 21.40
N TYR A 6 -22.42 9.50 20.45
CA TYR A 6 -22.10 9.45 19.03
C TYR A 6 -21.30 10.68 18.58
N ARG A 7 -21.73 11.89 18.97
CA ARG A 7 -21.02 13.14 18.67
C ARG A 7 -19.60 13.13 19.23
N LEU A 8 -19.42 12.72 20.49
CA LEU A 8 -18.10 12.63 21.13
C LEU A 8 -17.17 11.65 20.38
N ILE A 9 -17.67 10.46 20.02
CA ILE A 9 -16.90 9.45 19.27
C ILE A 9 -16.51 9.96 17.88
N VAL A 10 -17.44 10.55 17.13
CA VAL A 10 -17.18 11.03 15.77
C VAL A 10 -16.17 12.17 15.78
N GLU A 11 -16.28 13.11 16.72
CA GLU A 11 -15.31 14.21 16.85
C GLU A 11 -13.93 13.72 17.28
N PHE A 12 -13.85 12.74 18.20
CA PHE A 12 -12.60 12.06 18.54
C PHE A 12 -11.95 11.43 17.31
N GLN A 13 -12.70 10.58 16.59
CA GLN A 13 -12.20 9.89 15.38
C GLN A 13 -11.78 10.86 14.26
N ASN A 14 -12.46 12.00 14.13
CA ASN A 14 -12.08 13.05 13.18
C ASN A 14 -10.72 13.69 13.55
N ASN A 15 -10.47 13.92 14.84
CA ASN A 15 -9.17 14.42 15.32
C ASN A 15 -8.07 13.36 15.17
N VAL A 16 -8.35 12.08 15.42
CA VAL A 16 -7.42 10.98 15.13
C VAL A 16 -7.05 10.98 13.64
N ARG A 17 -8.03 11.08 12.74
CA ARG A 17 -7.78 11.15 11.29
C ARG A 17 -6.91 12.35 10.91
N ALA A 18 -7.14 13.50 11.53
CA ALA A 18 -6.32 14.70 11.31
C ALA A 18 -4.87 14.51 11.77
N ALA A 19 -4.68 13.91 12.96
CA ALA A 19 -3.36 13.57 13.48
C ALA A 19 -2.62 12.57 12.58
N LEU A 20 -3.27 11.47 12.18
CA LEU A 20 -2.68 10.48 11.28
C LEU A 20 -2.27 11.07 9.94
N LYS A 21 -3.12 11.91 9.35
CA LYS A 21 -2.79 12.65 8.13
C LYS A 21 -1.55 13.51 8.32
N LEU A 22 -1.46 14.26 9.42
CA LEU A 22 -0.31 15.10 9.72
C LEU A 22 0.97 14.26 9.93
N MET A 23 0.88 13.19 10.73
CA MET A 23 1.98 12.25 10.95
C MET A 23 2.51 11.68 9.63
N TYR A 24 1.59 11.22 8.76
CA TYR A 24 1.96 10.62 7.49
C TYR A 24 2.61 11.63 6.55
N ARG A 25 2.05 12.83 6.44
CA ARG A 25 2.64 13.92 5.66
C ARG A 25 4.00 14.36 6.19
N SER A 26 4.23 14.25 7.50
CA SER A 26 5.50 14.56 8.16
C SER A 26 6.57 13.48 7.97
N GLY A 27 6.23 12.32 7.41
CA GLY A 27 7.17 11.25 7.07
C GLY A 27 7.09 10.01 7.96
N ILE A 28 6.18 9.98 8.93
CA ILE A 28 5.93 8.79 9.75
C ILE A 28 5.09 7.81 8.94
N LYS A 29 5.63 6.63 8.62
CA LYS A 29 4.86 5.60 7.90
C LYS A 29 3.69 5.12 8.75
N MET A 30 2.53 4.94 8.12
CA MET A 30 1.38 4.36 8.78
C MET A 30 1.53 2.85 8.92
N PRO A 31 1.30 2.29 10.12
CA PRO A 31 1.50 0.87 10.39
C PRO A 31 0.34 0.02 9.84
N SER A 32 0.63 -1.22 9.44
CA SER A 32 -0.36 -2.24 9.07
C SER A 32 -0.89 -3.05 10.27
N SER A 33 -0.31 -2.85 11.46
CA SER A 33 -0.73 -3.48 12.72
C SER A 33 -0.21 -2.68 13.93
N SER A 34 -0.85 -2.82 15.08
CA SER A 34 -0.31 -2.29 16.34
C SER A 34 1.08 -2.85 16.66
N TYR A 35 1.34 -4.11 16.32
CA TYR A 35 2.66 -4.73 16.48
C TYR A 35 3.75 -4.08 15.62
N GLU A 36 3.44 -3.77 14.35
CA GLU A 36 4.35 -3.02 13.50
C GLU A 36 4.64 -1.64 14.09
N TRP A 37 3.60 -0.94 14.57
CA TRP A 37 3.76 0.36 15.23
C TRP A 37 4.67 0.30 16.45
N ILE A 38 4.46 -0.66 17.34
CA ILE A 38 5.28 -0.86 18.54
C ILE A 38 6.76 -1.00 18.15
N LYS A 39 7.05 -1.81 17.14
CA LYS A 39 8.41 -2.05 16.64
C LYS A 39 8.97 -0.94 15.76
N TYR A 40 8.13 -0.05 15.24
CA TYR A 40 8.54 0.96 14.29
C TYR A 40 9.49 1.96 14.95
N ALA A 41 10.73 1.98 14.44
CA ALA A 41 11.83 2.73 15.03
C ALA A 41 11.76 4.22 14.64
N ILE A 42 10.84 4.95 15.26
CA ILE A 42 10.83 6.42 15.30
C ILE A 42 11.18 6.90 16.72
N PRO A 43 11.68 8.14 16.88
CA PRO A 43 11.85 8.74 18.20
C PRO A 43 10.55 8.68 19.02
N ALA A 44 10.67 8.43 20.32
CA ALA A 44 9.54 8.37 21.25
C ALA A 44 8.79 9.71 21.35
N SER A 45 9.45 10.82 21.02
CA SER A 45 8.81 12.12 20.82
C SER A 45 9.56 12.91 19.75
N GLY A 46 8.88 13.87 19.15
CA GLY A 46 9.46 14.74 18.14
C GLY A 46 8.46 15.75 17.61
N GLU A 47 8.83 16.41 16.50
CA GLU A 47 8.01 17.42 15.85
C GLU A 47 7.57 16.93 14.46
N LEU A 48 6.28 17.14 14.18
CA LEU A 48 5.63 17.00 12.89
C LEU A 48 5.71 18.33 12.13
N ASP A 49 5.28 18.32 10.87
CA ASP A 49 5.20 19.55 10.06
C ASP A 49 4.35 20.62 10.79
N GLY A 50 4.84 21.86 10.78
CA GLY A 50 4.23 22.96 11.52
C GLY A 50 4.64 23.06 13.00
N GLY A 51 5.62 22.28 13.46
CA GLY A 51 6.11 22.32 14.85
C GLY A 51 5.19 21.61 15.85
N ILE A 52 4.26 20.80 15.36
CA ILE A 52 3.29 20.05 16.16
C ILE A 52 4.01 18.88 16.84
N LYS A 53 3.89 18.76 18.16
CA LYS A 53 4.57 17.68 18.88
C LYS A 53 3.80 16.37 18.79
N TYR A 54 4.55 15.27 18.78
CA TYR A 54 4.02 13.93 18.95
C TYR A 54 4.79 13.16 20.03
N TYR A 55 4.10 12.21 20.66
CA TYR A 55 4.66 11.30 21.65
C TYR A 55 4.15 9.89 21.37
N LYS A 56 5.06 9.00 20.95
CA LYS A 56 4.77 7.58 20.75
C LYS A 56 4.76 6.86 22.09
N HIS A 57 3.74 6.07 22.34
CA HIS A 57 3.61 5.14 23.47
C HIS A 57 3.04 3.82 22.96
N GLY A 58 3.22 2.72 23.69
CA GLY A 58 2.59 1.41 23.44
C GLY A 58 2.18 1.15 21.98
N ALA A 59 0.88 0.92 21.79
CA ALA A 59 0.22 0.73 20.51
C ALA A 59 -0.25 2.04 19.84
N GLY A 60 0.13 3.21 20.37
CA GLY A 60 -0.50 4.49 20.06
C GLY A 60 0.40 5.70 19.92
N CYS A 61 -0.23 6.86 19.77
CA CYS A 61 0.46 8.15 19.71
C CYS A 61 -0.41 9.28 20.24
N LEU A 62 0.17 10.11 21.09
CA LEU A 62 -0.34 11.43 21.43
C LEU A 62 0.15 12.45 20.40
N VAL A 63 -0.74 13.32 19.91
CA VAL A 63 -0.41 14.44 19.02
C VAL A 63 -1.02 15.74 19.54
N GLU A 64 -0.22 16.81 19.60
CA GLU A 64 -0.64 18.13 20.10
C GLU A 64 -1.19 19.00 18.97
N LEU A 65 -2.39 18.69 18.45
CA LEU A 65 -3.00 19.48 17.39
C LEU A 65 -3.37 20.90 17.88
N ASN A 66 -3.56 21.82 16.94
CA ASN A 66 -4.07 23.16 17.25
C ASN A 66 -5.49 23.14 17.87
N SER A 67 -6.26 22.08 17.62
CA SER A 67 -7.58 21.83 18.21
C SER A 67 -7.52 21.23 19.61
N GLY A 68 -6.34 20.85 20.10
CA GLY A 68 -6.14 20.17 21.37
C GLY A 68 -5.28 18.91 21.22
N HIS A 69 -5.11 18.19 22.33
CA HIS A 69 -4.35 16.95 22.35
C HIS A 69 -5.23 15.78 21.95
N ILE A 70 -4.72 14.89 21.09
CA ILE A 70 -5.39 13.64 20.71
C ILE A 70 -4.49 12.46 21.02
N ASP A 71 -4.98 11.57 21.87
CA ASP A 71 -4.31 10.33 22.27
C ASP A 71 -5.13 9.14 21.75
N PHE A 72 -4.47 8.20 21.09
CA PHE A 72 -5.13 7.07 20.43
C PHE A 72 -4.19 5.88 20.29
N ASP A 73 -4.76 4.68 20.21
CA ASP A 73 -4.06 3.44 19.91
C ASP A 73 -4.49 2.88 18.55
N PHE A 74 -3.58 2.20 17.88
CA PHE A 74 -3.89 1.37 16.72
C PHE A 74 -4.46 0.02 17.17
N GLY A 75 -5.50 -0.46 16.47
CA GLY A 75 -6.01 -1.83 16.65
C GLY A 75 -5.03 -2.91 16.17
N GLU A 76 -5.36 -4.17 16.43
CA GLU A 76 -4.48 -5.31 16.11
C GLU A 76 -3.98 -5.29 14.66
N ARG A 77 -4.84 -4.91 13.71
CA ARG A 77 -4.56 -4.86 12.27
C ARG A 77 -4.43 -3.42 11.76
N GLY A 78 -4.10 -2.49 12.65
CA GLY A 78 -3.86 -1.10 12.31
C GLY A 78 -5.15 -0.28 12.15
N GLU A 79 -6.25 -0.73 12.76
CA GLU A 79 -7.49 0.03 12.86
C GLU A 79 -7.24 1.36 13.59
N THR A 80 -7.96 2.41 13.19
CA THR A 80 -7.75 3.79 13.68
C THR A 80 -8.99 4.40 14.32
N GLY A 81 -10.12 3.67 14.28
CA GLY A 81 -11.40 4.12 14.83
C GLY A 81 -11.65 3.66 16.27
N GLY A 82 -10.70 2.96 16.89
CA GLY A 82 -10.86 2.39 18.23
C GLY A 82 -10.86 3.46 19.30
N PHE A 83 -11.69 3.30 20.32
CA PHE A 83 -11.76 4.20 21.48
C PHE A 83 -12.15 3.42 22.74
N ASN A 84 -11.92 4.04 23.91
CA ASN A 84 -12.44 3.57 25.19
C ASN A 84 -12.87 4.77 26.04
N SER A 85 -13.47 4.52 27.20
CA SER A 85 -13.95 5.60 28.09
C SER A 85 -12.85 6.57 28.49
N TRP A 86 -11.62 6.06 28.68
CA TRP A 86 -10.47 6.86 29.08
C TRP A 86 -10.08 7.83 27.95
N TRP A 87 -9.85 7.35 26.74
CA TRP A 87 -9.50 8.18 25.58
C TRP A 87 -10.56 9.22 25.25
N LEU A 88 -11.85 8.85 25.29
CA LEU A 88 -12.95 9.80 25.06
C LEU A 88 -13.00 10.88 26.15
N THR A 89 -12.80 10.51 27.41
CA THR A 89 -12.80 11.47 28.53
C THR A 89 -11.60 12.41 28.48
N CYS A 90 -10.41 11.89 28.18
CA CYS A 90 -9.20 12.70 28.00
C CYS A 90 -9.34 13.68 26.83
N PHE A 91 -9.89 13.24 25.71
CA PHE A 91 -10.18 14.08 24.55
C PHE A 91 -11.19 15.18 24.88
N ALA A 92 -12.30 14.83 25.54
CA ALA A 92 -13.31 15.82 25.94
C ALA A 92 -12.73 16.84 26.94
N GLY A 93 -11.85 16.39 27.84
CA GLY A 93 -11.14 17.23 28.80
C GLY A 93 -12.09 18.16 29.57
N LYS A 94 -11.80 19.46 29.57
CA LYS A 94 -12.64 20.47 30.24
C LYS A 94 -14.00 20.68 29.56
N ASN A 95 -14.17 20.23 28.32
CA ASN A 95 -15.39 20.38 27.53
C ASN A 95 -16.34 19.18 27.68
N ILE A 96 -16.08 18.23 28.59
CA ILE A 96 -16.92 17.05 28.80
C ILE A 96 -18.40 17.38 29.04
N THR A 97 -18.69 18.49 29.73
CA THR A 97 -20.05 18.98 29.97
C THR A 97 -20.71 19.52 28.71
N ALA A 98 -19.95 20.09 27.77
CA ALA A 98 -20.45 20.52 26.46
C ALA A 98 -20.89 19.33 25.59
N TYR A 99 -20.25 18.17 25.78
CA TYR A 99 -20.71 16.92 25.18
C TYR A 99 -21.95 16.35 25.85
N GLY A 100 -22.33 16.82 27.05
CA GLY A 100 -23.48 16.34 27.81
C GLY A 100 -23.12 15.29 28.87
N PHE A 101 -21.85 15.18 29.24
CA PHE A 101 -21.38 14.24 30.26
C PHE A 101 -20.82 14.98 31.48
N ARG A 102 -21.04 14.42 32.67
CA ARG A 102 -20.56 15.01 33.93
C ARG A 102 -19.09 14.71 34.19
N ASN A 103 -18.66 13.48 33.92
CA ASN A 103 -17.34 12.96 34.24
C ASN A 103 -17.08 11.62 33.51
N TYR A 104 -15.95 11.00 33.82
CA TYR A 104 -15.54 9.69 33.31
C TYR A 104 -16.58 8.59 33.54
N ASP A 105 -17.19 8.52 34.73
CA ASP A 105 -18.15 7.48 35.08
C ASP A 105 -19.42 7.59 34.22
N ASP A 106 -19.86 8.83 33.94
CA ASP A 106 -21.01 9.12 33.09
C ASP A 106 -20.76 8.68 31.64
N VAL A 107 -19.55 8.94 31.11
CA VAL A 107 -19.14 8.43 29.77
C VAL A 107 -19.11 6.91 29.76
N THR A 108 -18.54 6.30 30.81
CA THR A 108 -18.43 4.84 30.94
C THR A 108 -19.79 4.16 31.01
N GLU A 109 -20.75 4.72 31.76
CA GLU A 109 -22.12 4.23 31.84
C GLU A 109 -22.79 4.24 30.46
N HIS A 110 -22.67 5.34 29.72
CA HIS A 110 -23.24 5.46 28.37
C HIS A 110 -22.57 4.51 27.38
N LEU A 111 -21.25 4.33 27.46
CA LEU A 111 -20.51 3.40 26.62
C LEU A 111 -20.93 1.95 26.89
N ASN A 112 -21.03 1.55 28.16
CA ASN A 112 -21.49 0.22 28.56
C ASN A 112 -22.93 -0.05 28.11
N LYS A 113 -23.82 0.96 28.19
CA LYS A 113 -25.19 0.86 27.68
C LYS A 113 -25.21 0.67 26.15
N ALA A 114 -24.36 1.38 25.42
CA ALA A 114 -24.27 1.22 23.97
C ALA A 114 -23.71 -0.16 23.59
N LEU A 115 -22.77 -0.71 24.38
CA LEU A 115 -22.28 -2.08 24.24
C LEU A 115 -23.38 -3.11 24.51
N SER A 116 -24.14 -2.98 25.60
CA SER A 116 -25.23 -3.90 25.93
C SER A 116 -26.33 -3.90 24.87
N ASN A 117 -26.51 -2.78 24.18
CA ASN A 117 -27.49 -2.63 23.09
C ASN A 117 -26.96 -3.14 21.73
N GLY A 118 -25.70 -3.60 21.64
CA GLY A 118 -25.08 -4.04 20.40
C GLY A 118 -24.78 -2.91 19.41
N GLU A 119 -24.76 -1.66 19.89
CA GLU A 119 -24.46 -0.47 19.07
C GLU A 119 -22.95 -0.25 18.94
N LEU A 120 -22.18 -0.80 19.88
CA LEU A 120 -20.73 -0.85 19.89
C LEU A 120 -20.25 -2.31 19.98
N ILE A 121 -19.02 -2.58 19.54
CA ILE A 121 -18.32 -3.85 19.71
C ILE A 121 -16.90 -3.60 20.24
N CYS A 122 -16.35 -4.47 21.09
CA CYS A 122 -14.96 -4.38 21.56
C CYS A 122 -14.25 -5.72 21.30
N PRO A 123 -13.77 -5.98 20.07
CA PRO A 123 -13.14 -7.25 19.72
C PRO A 123 -11.82 -7.47 20.47
N ASP A 124 -11.10 -6.39 20.82
CA ASP A 124 -9.73 -6.45 21.36
C ASP A 124 -9.65 -6.10 22.87
N HIS A 125 -10.76 -6.16 23.60
CA HIS A 125 -10.93 -5.77 25.03
C HIS A 125 -10.58 -4.31 25.41
N ASP A 126 -9.55 -3.71 24.81
CA ASP A 126 -9.02 -2.39 25.15
C ASP A 126 -9.60 -1.25 24.28
N LEU A 127 -10.15 -1.60 23.11
CA LEU A 127 -10.72 -0.68 22.15
C LEU A 127 -12.09 -1.15 21.67
N CYS A 128 -13.01 -0.20 21.60
CA CYS A 128 -14.37 -0.36 21.10
C CYS A 128 -14.56 0.40 19.79
N TYR A 129 -15.51 -0.07 18.99
CA TYR A 129 -15.83 0.42 17.65
C TYR A 129 -17.35 0.49 17.48
N ILE A 130 -17.82 1.34 16.56
CA ILE A 130 -19.23 1.40 16.19
C ILE A 130 -19.60 0.12 15.45
N ALA A 131 -20.64 -0.57 15.91
CA ALA A 131 -21.10 -1.82 15.29
C ALA A 131 -21.58 -1.58 13.85
N ASN A 132 -21.36 -2.56 12.98
CA ASN A 132 -21.78 -2.54 11.57
C ASN A 132 -21.18 -1.40 10.72
N VAL A 133 -20.12 -0.73 11.19
CA VAL A 133 -19.35 0.24 10.42
C VAL A 133 -18.03 -0.41 9.99
N PRO A 134 -17.66 -0.35 8.70
CA PRO A 134 -16.35 -0.85 8.25
C PRO A 134 -15.20 -0.16 8.99
N TYR A 135 -14.19 -0.95 9.37
CA TYR A 135 -12.99 -0.39 10.00
C TYR A 135 -12.24 0.54 9.05
N SER A 136 -11.67 1.59 9.64
CA SER A 136 -10.71 2.48 8.97
C SER A 136 -9.30 2.08 9.38
N TYR A 137 -8.43 1.85 8.41
CA TYR A 137 -7.05 1.41 8.64
C TYR A 137 -6.05 2.55 8.45
N ALA A 138 -4.96 2.51 9.21
CA ALA A 138 -3.92 3.53 9.16
C ALA A 138 -3.24 3.58 7.78
N ILE A 139 -2.99 2.41 7.17
CA ILE A 139 -2.41 2.30 5.82
C ILE A 139 -3.27 2.94 4.72
N ASP A 140 -4.55 3.18 5.01
CA ASP A 140 -5.53 3.70 4.08
C ASP A 140 -5.80 5.20 4.30
N ILE A 141 -5.05 5.86 5.19
CA ILE A 141 -5.26 7.28 5.48
C ILE A 141 -5.13 8.14 4.21
N ASP A 142 -6.13 9.00 3.98
CA ASP A 142 -6.09 9.96 2.88
C ASP A 142 -5.23 11.18 3.26
N SER A 143 -4.02 11.20 2.74
CA SER A 143 -3.03 12.24 3.01
C SER A 143 -3.12 13.45 2.08
N ARG A 144 -4.00 13.38 1.07
CA ARG A 144 -4.11 14.37 -0.01
C ARG A 144 -4.63 15.71 0.50
N ASN A 145 -4.10 16.78 -0.08
CA ASN A 145 -4.69 18.10 0.09
C ASN A 145 -5.88 18.26 -0.89
N PRO A 146 -6.85 19.14 -0.61
CA PRO A 146 -7.90 19.46 -1.58
C PRO A 146 -7.30 19.83 -2.95
N GLY A 147 -7.81 19.20 -4.01
CA GLY A 147 -7.31 19.37 -5.38
C GLY A 147 -6.14 18.47 -5.79
N ASP A 148 -5.55 17.69 -4.89
CA ASP A 148 -4.52 16.70 -5.26
C ASP A 148 -5.14 15.48 -5.93
N MET A 149 -4.91 15.37 -7.24
CA MET A 149 -5.46 14.32 -8.10
C MET A 149 -4.72 12.99 -7.98
N LEU A 150 -3.47 12.96 -7.49
CA LEU A 150 -2.74 11.70 -7.39
C LEU A 150 -3.25 10.91 -6.18
N PRO A 151 -3.78 9.67 -6.35
CA PRO A 151 -4.25 8.86 -5.24
C PRO A 151 -3.15 8.63 -4.19
N CYS A 152 -3.56 8.27 -2.96
CA CYS A 152 -2.61 7.71 -1.98
C CYS A 152 -1.89 6.50 -2.58
N ARG A 153 -0.61 6.33 -2.28
CA ARG A 153 0.23 5.27 -2.85
C ARG A 153 -0.41 3.87 -2.80
N ASN A 154 -1.03 3.51 -1.69
CA ASN A 154 -1.68 2.19 -1.50
C ASN A 154 -2.99 2.04 -2.29
N HIS A 155 -3.60 3.16 -2.68
CA HIS A 155 -4.83 3.23 -3.46
C HIS A 155 -4.59 3.51 -4.96
N ASP A 156 -3.34 3.73 -5.37
CA ASP A 156 -3.03 3.97 -6.76
C ASP A 156 -3.02 2.65 -7.54
N ARG A 157 -4.10 2.42 -8.28
CA ARG A 157 -4.31 1.20 -9.08
C ARG A 157 -3.22 0.95 -10.12
N ILE A 158 -2.49 1.98 -10.59
CA ILE A 158 -1.35 1.79 -11.50
C ILE A 158 -0.16 1.19 -10.72
N LEU A 159 0.11 1.69 -9.51
CA LEU A 159 1.14 1.12 -8.64
C LEU A 159 0.74 -0.27 -8.15
N THR A 160 -0.54 -0.52 -7.87
CA THR A 160 -1.06 -1.88 -7.58
C THR A 160 -0.79 -2.82 -8.76
N LEU A 161 -1.09 -2.39 -9.99
CA LEU A 161 -0.83 -3.18 -11.19
C LEU A 161 0.67 -3.49 -11.34
N GLN A 162 1.52 -2.51 -11.04
CA GLN A 162 2.97 -2.66 -11.04
C GLN A 162 3.43 -3.69 -10.01
N VAL A 163 3.18 -3.44 -8.73
CA VAL A 163 3.76 -4.19 -7.61
C VAL A 163 3.25 -5.62 -7.57
N HIS A 164 1.95 -5.84 -7.76
CA HIS A 164 1.37 -7.17 -7.60
C HIS A 164 1.49 -8.06 -8.84
N TYR A 165 1.62 -7.47 -10.04
CA TYR A 165 1.59 -8.24 -11.28
C TYR A 165 2.83 -8.03 -12.15
N PHE A 166 3.19 -6.78 -12.44
CA PHE A 166 4.32 -6.51 -13.33
C PHE A 166 5.67 -6.88 -12.71
N GLU A 167 5.89 -6.60 -11.42
CA GLU A 167 7.15 -6.98 -10.76
C GLU A 167 7.36 -8.50 -10.72
N THR A 168 6.28 -9.27 -10.60
CA THR A 168 6.32 -10.73 -10.74
C THR A 168 6.66 -11.14 -12.17
N ALA A 169 6.04 -10.51 -13.18
CA ALA A 169 6.39 -10.74 -14.59
C ALA A 169 7.88 -10.43 -14.87
N GLU A 170 8.38 -9.31 -14.34
CA GLU A 170 9.77 -8.86 -14.44
C GLU A 170 10.75 -9.85 -13.81
N LEU A 171 10.43 -10.40 -12.63
CA LEU A 171 11.24 -11.42 -11.98
C LEU A 171 11.34 -12.68 -12.84
N MET A 172 10.22 -13.16 -13.38
CA MET A 172 10.18 -14.33 -14.24
C MET A 172 10.94 -14.08 -15.56
N PHE A 173 10.76 -12.91 -16.17
CA PHE A 173 11.46 -12.50 -17.39
C PHE A 173 12.98 -12.47 -17.19
N LYS A 174 13.47 -11.90 -16.09
CA LYS A 174 14.90 -11.86 -15.76
C LYS A 174 15.49 -13.26 -15.60
N ASN A 175 14.81 -14.14 -14.88
CA ASN A 175 15.28 -15.51 -14.68
C ASN A 175 15.27 -16.33 -15.97
N TYR A 176 14.23 -16.19 -16.80
CA TYR A 176 14.17 -16.77 -18.14
C TYR A 176 15.37 -16.31 -19.00
N ASN A 177 15.61 -15.00 -19.06
CA ASN A 177 16.72 -14.44 -19.84
C ASN A 177 18.09 -14.89 -19.33
N LYS A 178 18.27 -15.00 -18.01
CA LYS A 178 19.51 -15.51 -17.41
C LYS A 178 19.80 -16.94 -17.84
N LEU A 179 18.79 -17.82 -17.85
CA LEU A 179 18.96 -19.20 -18.33
C LEU A 179 19.17 -19.27 -19.84
N ASN A 180 18.49 -18.43 -20.62
CA ASN A 180 18.69 -18.35 -22.07
C ASN A 180 20.12 -17.89 -22.42
N GLN A 181 20.64 -16.89 -21.69
CA GLN A 181 22.03 -16.45 -21.83
C GLN A 181 23.02 -17.56 -21.43
N LYS A 182 22.75 -18.30 -20.35
CA LYS A 182 23.56 -19.46 -19.96
C LYS A 182 23.59 -20.53 -21.06
N MET A 183 22.44 -20.86 -21.64
CA MET A 183 22.34 -21.80 -22.76
C MET A 183 23.19 -21.33 -23.95
N LYS A 184 23.07 -20.07 -24.34
CA LYS A 184 23.86 -19.49 -25.44
C LYS A 184 25.36 -19.53 -25.18
N LYS A 185 25.78 -19.29 -23.92
CA LYS A 185 27.20 -19.25 -23.54
C LYS A 185 27.82 -20.64 -23.43
N ASN A 186 27.11 -21.59 -22.81
CA ASN A 186 27.66 -22.89 -22.46
C ASN A 186 27.26 -24.01 -23.44
N GLY A 187 26.28 -23.77 -24.31
CA GLY A 187 25.70 -24.78 -25.20
C GLY A 187 24.83 -25.83 -24.51
N HIS A 188 24.70 -25.77 -23.17
CA HIS A 188 23.88 -26.72 -22.40
C HIS A 188 23.24 -26.10 -21.16
N LEU A 189 22.14 -26.72 -20.72
CA LEU A 189 21.48 -26.50 -19.43
C LEU A 189 21.32 -27.85 -18.72
N SER A 190 21.37 -27.85 -17.40
CA SER A 190 20.99 -29.03 -16.61
C SER A 190 19.51 -29.37 -16.80
N GLN A 191 19.10 -30.59 -16.44
CA GLN A 191 17.70 -31.00 -16.57
C GLN A 191 16.77 -30.11 -15.73
N ARG A 192 17.20 -29.74 -14.52
CA ARG A 192 16.47 -28.80 -13.65
C ARG A 192 16.31 -27.44 -14.32
N GLU A 193 17.39 -26.89 -14.87
CA GLU A 193 17.35 -25.58 -15.54
C GLU A 193 16.49 -25.58 -16.81
N LYS A 194 16.40 -26.71 -17.52
CA LYS A 194 15.44 -26.86 -18.63
C LYS A 194 14.00 -26.77 -18.15
N SER A 195 13.66 -27.40 -17.02
CA SER A 195 12.35 -27.27 -16.39
C SER A 195 12.10 -25.85 -15.90
N ASP A 196 13.06 -25.24 -15.21
CA ASP A 196 12.97 -23.86 -14.72
C ASP A 196 12.75 -22.86 -15.86
N THR A 197 13.43 -23.05 -17.00
CA THR A 197 13.24 -22.22 -18.20
C THR A 197 11.77 -22.22 -18.66
N ARG A 198 11.13 -23.40 -18.68
CA ARG A 198 9.71 -23.54 -19.06
C ARG A 198 8.77 -22.89 -18.05
N ILE A 199 9.08 -23.03 -16.75
CA ILE A 199 8.32 -22.41 -15.66
C ILE A 199 8.41 -20.89 -15.77
N TYR A 200 9.62 -20.33 -15.86
CA TYR A 200 9.82 -18.89 -15.96
C TYR A 200 9.19 -18.31 -17.22
N LEU A 201 9.36 -18.96 -18.38
CA LEU A 201 8.72 -18.51 -19.62
C LEU A 201 7.19 -18.48 -19.50
N SER A 202 6.60 -19.57 -19.01
CA SER A 202 5.13 -19.67 -18.88
C SER A 202 4.60 -18.67 -17.86
N ALA A 203 5.22 -18.57 -16.69
CA ALA A 203 4.81 -17.64 -15.64
C ALA A 203 4.97 -16.19 -16.11
N TRP A 204 6.08 -15.84 -16.76
CA TRP A 204 6.30 -14.51 -17.32
C TRP A 204 5.19 -14.10 -18.28
N LEU A 205 4.91 -14.92 -19.31
CA LEU A 205 3.86 -14.63 -20.28
C LEU A 205 2.46 -14.60 -19.64
N GLY A 206 2.21 -15.47 -18.66
CA GLY A 206 0.98 -15.45 -17.87
C GLY A 206 0.77 -14.12 -17.15
N PHE A 207 1.75 -13.67 -16.37
CA PHE A 207 1.68 -12.39 -15.67
C PHE A 207 1.67 -11.20 -16.62
N LEU A 208 2.44 -11.22 -17.71
CA LEU A 208 2.41 -10.18 -18.74
C LEU A 208 1.00 -10.05 -19.33
N GLY A 209 0.31 -11.16 -19.56
CA GLY A 209 -1.09 -11.16 -19.99
C GLY A 209 -2.05 -10.54 -18.96
N VAL A 210 -1.82 -10.76 -17.66
CA VAL A 210 -2.59 -10.10 -16.58
C VAL A 210 -2.33 -8.59 -16.56
N VAL A 211 -1.06 -8.18 -16.72
CA VAL A 211 -0.68 -6.76 -16.78
C VAL A 211 -1.36 -6.07 -17.97
N CYS A 212 -1.38 -6.71 -19.13
CA CYS A 212 -2.07 -6.20 -20.33
C CYS A 212 -3.58 -6.01 -20.08
N GLU A 213 -4.22 -6.98 -19.43
CA GLU A 213 -5.64 -6.88 -19.08
C GLU A 213 -5.89 -5.74 -18.09
N GLY A 214 -5.05 -5.61 -17.06
CA GLY A 214 -5.10 -4.51 -16.10
C GLY A 214 -4.92 -3.15 -16.77
N PHE A 215 -3.93 -3.02 -17.65
CA PHE A 215 -3.65 -1.79 -18.41
C PHE A 215 -4.88 -1.32 -19.19
N ARG A 216 -5.58 -2.27 -19.84
CA ARG A 216 -6.82 -2.01 -20.58
C ARG A 216 -7.99 -1.69 -19.66
N LYS A 217 -8.23 -2.49 -18.62
CA LYS A 217 -9.33 -2.31 -17.65
C LYS A 217 -9.25 -0.99 -16.90
N LEU A 218 -8.03 -0.53 -16.62
CA LEU A 218 -7.79 0.78 -15.98
C LEU A 218 -7.92 1.95 -16.96
N ASN A 219 -8.00 1.68 -18.27
CA ASN A 219 -7.98 2.70 -19.31
C ASN A 219 -6.86 3.73 -19.08
N ILE A 220 -5.62 3.24 -18.91
CA ILE A 220 -4.49 4.03 -18.40
C ILE A 220 -4.29 5.33 -19.19
N ARG A 221 -4.48 5.32 -20.50
CA ARG A 221 -4.37 6.52 -21.34
C ARG A 221 -5.34 7.63 -20.92
N VAL A 222 -6.59 7.28 -20.63
CA VAL A 222 -7.63 8.23 -20.19
C VAL A 222 -7.39 8.64 -18.74
N LEU A 223 -7.02 7.69 -17.89
CA LEU A 223 -6.73 7.93 -16.48
C LEU A 223 -5.55 8.90 -16.30
N ILE A 224 -4.50 8.82 -17.12
CA ILE A 224 -3.39 9.81 -17.09
C ILE A 224 -3.87 11.20 -17.54
N ASP A 225 -4.75 11.26 -18.52
CA ASP A 225 -5.16 12.54 -19.12
C ASP A 225 -6.11 13.34 -18.22
N ASN A 226 -6.99 12.62 -17.53
CA ASN A 226 -8.12 13.19 -16.79
C ASN A 226 -7.97 13.09 -15.27
N ASP A 227 -7.33 12.04 -14.76
CA ASP A 227 -7.34 11.70 -13.34
C ASP A 227 -5.94 11.72 -12.71
N ARG A 228 -4.94 12.29 -13.40
CA ARG A 228 -3.58 12.48 -12.88
C ARG A 228 -3.11 13.92 -13.03
N PRO A 229 -2.14 14.36 -12.20
CA PRO A 229 -1.53 15.67 -12.34
C PRO A 229 -1.00 15.90 -13.76
N SER A 230 -1.02 17.15 -14.22
CA SER A 230 -0.61 17.52 -15.59
C SER A 230 0.81 17.06 -15.95
N SER A 231 1.71 16.98 -14.98
CA SER A 231 3.07 16.46 -15.15
C SER A 231 3.13 14.98 -15.59
N PHE A 232 2.05 14.21 -15.43
CA PHE A 232 1.99 12.81 -15.88
C PHE A 232 1.69 12.70 -17.38
N LYS A 233 1.30 13.80 -18.06
CA LYS A 233 0.98 13.77 -19.50
C LYS A 233 2.18 13.42 -20.38
N ASP A 234 3.41 13.54 -19.87
CA ASP A 234 4.62 13.08 -20.53
C ASP A 234 4.65 11.55 -20.74
N LEU A 235 3.81 10.80 -20.02
CA LEU A 235 3.67 9.35 -20.15
C LEU A 235 2.72 8.92 -21.28
N LEU A 236 1.92 9.84 -21.84
CA LEU A 236 0.93 9.52 -22.87
C LEU A 236 1.55 8.87 -24.11
N PRO A 237 2.69 9.35 -24.67
CA PRO A 237 3.31 8.70 -25.83
C PRO A 237 3.72 7.24 -25.58
N ILE A 238 4.16 6.93 -24.35
CA ILE A 238 4.51 5.55 -23.97
C ILE A 238 3.23 4.72 -23.82
N SER A 239 2.19 5.28 -23.21
CA SER A 239 0.87 4.64 -23.09
C SER A 239 0.27 4.31 -24.46
N ASP A 240 0.35 5.23 -25.41
CA ASP A 240 -0.14 5.06 -26.78
C ASP A 240 0.65 3.98 -27.54
N SER A 241 1.98 3.95 -27.34
CA SER A 241 2.85 2.91 -27.92
C SER A 241 2.51 1.51 -27.39
N ILE A 242 2.29 1.39 -26.08
CA ILE A 242 1.83 0.14 -25.45
C ILE A 242 0.47 -0.26 -26.02
N GLY A 243 -0.47 0.67 -26.11
CA GLY A 243 -1.81 0.44 -26.65
C GLY A 243 -1.78 -0.03 -28.10
N LYS A 244 -0.91 0.54 -28.94
CA LYS A 244 -0.68 0.10 -30.33
C LYS A 244 -0.14 -1.32 -30.37
N LEU A 245 0.93 -1.60 -29.64
CA LEU A 245 1.59 -2.91 -29.64
C LEU A 245 0.66 -4.01 -29.11
N MET A 246 -0.15 -3.71 -28.09
CA MET A 246 -1.14 -4.64 -27.55
C MET A 246 -2.20 -5.08 -28.59
N LYS A 247 -2.53 -4.24 -29.59
CA LYS A 247 -3.55 -4.59 -30.60
C LYS A 247 -3.09 -5.72 -31.53
N GLU A 248 -1.78 -5.97 -31.65
CA GLU A 248 -1.23 -6.93 -32.60
C GLU A 248 -1.41 -8.38 -32.14
N ASN A 249 -1.13 -8.68 -30.86
CA ASN A 249 -1.08 -10.07 -30.37
C ASN A 249 -1.62 -10.28 -28.94
N SER A 250 -2.41 -9.34 -28.38
CA SER A 250 -2.91 -9.51 -27.00
C SER A 250 -3.91 -10.65 -26.81
N ASP A 251 -4.70 -11.02 -27.83
CA ASP A 251 -5.63 -12.15 -27.73
C ASP A 251 -4.93 -13.52 -27.64
N PRO A 252 -3.93 -13.84 -28.50
CA PRO A 252 -3.11 -15.02 -28.30
C PRO A 252 -2.49 -15.11 -26.90
N LEU A 253 -1.99 -13.98 -26.36
CA LEU A 253 -1.42 -13.95 -25.00
C LEU A 253 -2.47 -14.21 -23.92
N ARG A 254 -3.68 -13.66 -24.07
CA ARG A 254 -4.82 -13.90 -23.17
C ARG A 254 -5.22 -15.38 -23.16
N ILE A 255 -5.31 -16.00 -24.34
CA ILE A 255 -5.60 -17.44 -24.48
C ILE A 255 -4.51 -18.26 -23.81
N PHE A 256 -3.24 -17.92 -24.05
CA PHE A 256 -2.10 -18.59 -23.43
C PHE A 256 -2.18 -18.53 -21.91
N ARG A 257 -2.31 -17.33 -21.33
CA ARG A 257 -2.45 -17.12 -19.88
C ARG A 257 -3.57 -17.95 -19.26
N ASN A 258 -4.75 -17.96 -19.87
CA ASN A 258 -5.92 -18.66 -19.33
C ASN A 258 -5.70 -20.18 -19.19
N ASN A 259 -4.70 -20.74 -19.87
CA ASN A 259 -4.40 -22.18 -19.86
C ASN A 259 -3.08 -22.53 -19.14
N ILE A 260 -2.39 -21.55 -18.52
CA ILE A 260 -1.12 -21.82 -17.82
C ILE A 260 -1.31 -22.29 -16.39
N PHE A 261 -2.25 -21.68 -15.67
CA PHE A 261 -2.41 -21.85 -14.22
C PHE A 261 -3.44 -22.92 -13.83
N HIS A 262 -4.00 -23.61 -14.82
CA HIS A 262 -4.92 -24.74 -14.64
C HIS A 262 -4.28 -26.02 -15.18
N LEU A 263 -4.78 -27.17 -14.72
CA LEU A 263 -4.38 -28.46 -15.26
C LEU A 263 -4.65 -28.45 -16.77
N ARG A 264 -3.60 -28.71 -17.57
CA ARG A 264 -3.68 -28.59 -19.03
C ARG A 264 -4.34 -29.83 -19.61
N GLU A 265 -5.49 -29.65 -20.24
CA GLU A 265 -6.19 -30.68 -21.00
C GLU A 265 -5.81 -30.69 -22.49
N ASP A 266 -5.36 -29.55 -23.01
CA ASP A 266 -4.97 -29.35 -24.42
C ASP A 266 -3.67 -28.54 -24.51
N THR A 267 -2.80 -28.84 -25.47
CA THR A 267 -1.54 -28.14 -25.74
C THR A 267 -1.61 -27.21 -26.97
N LYS A 268 -2.72 -27.22 -27.73
CA LYS A 268 -2.92 -26.40 -28.94
C LYS A 268 -2.70 -24.90 -28.70
N PHE A 269 -3.07 -24.39 -27.53
CA PHE A 269 -2.88 -22.99 -27.19
C PHE A 269 -1.39 -22.58 -27.19
N ALA A 270 -0.50 -23.49 -26.78
CA ALA A 270 0.94 -23.24 -26.76
C ALA A 270 1.50 -23.21 -28.18
N TYR A 271 1.11 -24.19 -29.02
CA TYR A 271 1.49 -24.20 -30.43
C TYR A 271 0.99 -22.96 -31.18
N HIS A 272 -0.24 -22.52 -30.88
CA HIS A 272 -0.79 -21.31 -31.46
C HIS A 272 0.04 -20.07 -31.08
N PHE A 273 0.38 -19.90 -29.80
CA PHE A 273 1.16 -18.74 -29.35
C PHE A 273 2.58 -18.74 -29.92
N PHE A 274 3.26 -19.89 -29.86
CA PHE A 274 4.64 -20.07 -30.34
C PHE A 274 4.73 -20.45 -31.83
N ASN A 275 3.75 -20.07 -32.65
CA ASN A 275 3.82 -20.26 -34.09
C ASN A 275 5.08 -19.55 -34.64
N PRO A 276 6.00 -20.25 -35.33
CA PRO A 276 7.24 -19.67 -35.84
C PRO A 276 7.04 -18.59 -36.90
N GLU A 277 5.90 -18.53 -37.59
CA GLU A 277 5.60 -17.54 -38.63
C GLU A 277 5.22 -16.16 -38.06
N VAL A 278 4.84 -16.11 -36.78
CA VAL A 278 4.40 -14.88 -36.12
C VAL A 278 5.27 -14.74 -34.88
N GLU A 279 6.27 -13.86 -34.92
CA GLU A 279 7.32 -13.69 -33.89
C GLU A 279 6.80 -13.17 -32.52
N ARG A 280 5.76 -13.81 -31.95
CA ARG A 280 5.03 -13.34 -30.77
C ARG A 280 5.87 -13.31 -29.51
N LEU A 281 6.91 -14.15 -29.42
CA LEU A 281 7.84 -14.09 -28.30
C LEU A 281 8.69 -12.81 -28.34
N SER A 282 9.10 -12.37 -29.54
CA SER A 282 9.82 -11.12 -29.76
C SER A 282 8.92 -9.92 -29.42
N TRP A 283 7.68 -9.95 -29.94
CA TRP A 283 6.64 -8.97 -29.59
C TRP A 283 6.39 -8.90 -28.07
N ALA A 284 6.31 -10.03 -27.37
CA ALA A 284 6.10 -10.06 -25.92
C ALA A 284 7.29 -9.45 -25.16
N CYS A 285 8.53 -9.68 -25.63
CA CYS A 285 9.71 -9.01 -25.08
C CYS A 285 9.62 -7.49 -25.26
N GLU A 286 9.28 -7.00 -26.46
CA GLU A 286 9.13 -5.57 -26.72
C GLU A 286 8.06 -4.93 -25.83
N LEU A 287 6.90 -5.57 -25.73
CA LEU A 287 5.80 -5.11 -24.89
C LEU A 287 6.20 -5.05 -23.41
N HIS A 288 6.92 -6.08 -22.94
CA HIS A 288 7.45 -6.12 -21.59
C HIS A 288 8.38 -4.94 -21.31
N LEU A 289 9.30 -4.62 -22.23
CA LEU A 289 10.23 -3.50 -22.09
C LEU A 289 9.52 -2.14 -22.08
N LEU A 290 8.49 -1.95 -22.91
CA LEU A 290 7.68 -0.73 -22.90
C LEU A 290 6.90 -0.58 -21.59
N LEU A 291 6.30 -1.65 -21.09
CA LEU A 291 5.64 -1.66 -19.77
C LEU A 291 6.64 -1.35 -18.65
N ALA A 292 7.85 -1.93 -18.68
CA ALA A 292 8.91 -1.64 -17.72
C ALA A 292 9.26 -0.14 -17.71
N LYS A 293 9.41 0.45 -18.90
CA LYS A 293 9.68 1.88 -19.06
C LYS A 293 8.54 2.73 -18.49
N PHE A 294 7.29 2.39 -18.84
CA PHE A 294 6.11 3.09 -18.34
C PHE A 294 6.02 3.08 -16.82
N PHE A 295 6.06 1.90 -16.19
CA PHE A 295 5.94 1.79 -14.73
C PHE A 295 7.11 2.46 -13.99
N SER A 296 8.32 2.38 -14.54
CA SER A 296 9.48 3.07 -13.99
C SER A 296 9.27 4.60 -13.99
N GLN A 297 8.87 5.17 -15.12
CA GLN A 297 8.63 6.62 -15.23
C GLN A 297 7.43 7.06 -14.40
N TYR A 298 6.34 6.28 -14.38
CA TYR A 298 5.18 6.55 -13.56
C TYR A 298 5.55 6.64 -12.07
N ARG A 299 6.36 5.69 -11.57
CA ARG A 299 6.88 5.73 -10.19
C ARG A 299 7.73 6.98 -9.93
N VAL A 300 8.55 7.41 -10.89
CA VAL A 300 9.33 8.65 -10.77
C VAL A 300 8.40 9.86 -10.67
N CYS A 301 7.37 9.95 -11.52
CA CYS A 301 6.36 11.00 -11.45
C CYS A 301 5.66 11.02 -10.07
N CYS A 302 5.29 9.84 -9.54
CA CYS A 302 4.74 9.73 -8.19
C CYS A 302 5.68 10.25 -7.11
N GLU A 303 6.95 9.81 -7.10
CA GLU A 303 7.93 10.25 -6.10
C GLU A 303 8.16 11.76 -6.14
N VAL A 304 8.30 12.32 -7.34
CA VAL A 304 8.40 13.78 -7.54
C VAL A 304 7.17 14.45 -6.96
N HIS A 305 5.97 14.00 -7.33
CA HIS A 305 4.71 14.56 -6.83
C HIS A 305 4.61 14.49 -5.30
N TYR A 306 4.97 13.37 -4.69
CA TYR A 306 4.93 13.21 -3.23
C TYR A 306 5.85 14.22 -2.53
N VAL A 307 7.07 14.40 -3.03
CA VAL A 307 8.03 15.35 -2.46
C VAL A 307 7.52 16.79 -2.59
N PHE A 308 7.07 17.20 -3.79
CA PHE A 308 6.59 18.56 -4.03
C PHE A 308 5.31 18.91 -3.25
N ASN A 309 4.47 17.92 -2.96
CA ASN A 309 3.21 18.13 -2.22
C ASN A 309 3.32 17.83 -0.72
N GLY A 310 4.54 17.64 -0.18
CA GLY A 310 4.76 17.38 1.24
C GLY A 310 4.13 16.06 1.74
N ARG A 311 4.03 15.05 0.88
CA ARG A 311 3.52 13.70 1.21
C ARG A 311 4.69 12.79 1.61
N LYS A 312 5.46 13.19 2.64
CA LYS A 312 6.77 12.59 2.96
C LYS A 312 6.68 11.11 3.33
N GLY A 313 5.58 10.66 3.94
CA GLY A 313 5.37 9.25 4.33
C GLY A 313 5.10 8.32 3.14
N GLU A 314 4.65 8.87 2.02
CA GLU A 314 4.41 8.11 0.78
C GLU A 314 5.70 7.88 -0.01
N SER A 315 6.57 8.90 -0.01
CA SER A 315 7.85 8.87 -0.71
C SER A 315 8.82 7.84 -0.12
N ASP A 316 9.55 7.16 -0.99
CA ASP A 316 10.67 6.32 -0.61
C ASP A 316 12.02 7.09 -0.59
N LEU A 317 12.06 8.33 -1.08
CA LEU A 317 13.28 9.15 -1.14
C LEU A 317 13.67 9.76 0.21
N THR A 318 12.69 10.03 1.07
CA THR A 318 12.87 10.59 2.42
C THR A 318 13.51 9.59 3.41
N LYS A 319 13.67 8.32 3.04
CA LYS A 319 14.21 7.22 3.87
C LYS A 319 15.66 7.40 4.35
N LYS A 320 16.44 8.35 3.82
CA LYS A 320 17.92 8.28 3.86
C LYS A 320 18.65 8.74 5.13
N LYS A 321 18.00 9.14 6.24
CA LYS A 321 18.74 9.60 7.44
C LYS A 321 18.68 8.71 8.70
N ALA A 322 17.76 7.75 8.82
CA ALA A 322 17.58 7.03 10.10
C ALA A 322 18.38 5.71 10.24
N ILE A 323 18.79 5.06 9.14
CA ILE A 323 19.39 3.71 9.18
C ILE A 323 20.89 3.76 8.88
N ARG A 324 21.65 4.45 9.72
CA ARG A 324 23.09 4.21 9.92
C ARG A 324 23.37 4.14 11.42
N ARG A 325 22.72 3.20 12.12
CA ARG A 325 23.22 2.77 13.42
C ARG A 325 24.35 1.78 13.20
N LYS A 326 25.52 2.10 13.77
CA LYS A 326 26.72 1.26 13.80
C LYS A 326 26.33 -0.17 14.22
N LYS A 327 26.79 -1.18 13.47
CA LYS A 327 26.87 -2.54 13.98
C LYS A 327 27.80 -2.50 15.18
N THR A 328 27.27 -2.56 16.40
CA THR A 328 28.06 -2.91 17.57
C THR A 328 28.38 -4.41 17.44
N PRO A 329 29.64 -4.86 17.52
CA PRO A 329 29.94 -6.28 17.54
C PRO A 329 29.37 -6.88 18.82
N LEU A 330 28.56 -7.92 18.69
CA LEU A 330 28.27 -8.83 19.79
C LEU A 330 29.56 -9.60 20.10
N ASN A 331 30.27 -9.19 21.16
CA ASN A 331 31.22 -10.06 21.83
C ASN A 331 30.41 -11.17 22.51
N ILE A 332 30.50 -12.39 21.97
CA ILE A 332 30.08 -13.59 22.66
C ILE A 332 31.33 -14.06 23.41
N ASP A 333 31.47 -13.64 24.67
CA ASP A 333 32.33 -14.33 25.61
C ASP A 333 31.65 -15.65 25.98
N GLY A 334 32.20 -16.73 25.45
CA GLY A 334 31.86 -18.08 25.84
C GLY A 334 32.61 -18.44 27.12
N SER A 335 31.89 -18.50 28.24
CA SER A 335 32.34 -19.23 29.42
C SER A 335 31.13 -19.80 30.16
N TYR A 336 30.81 -21.05 29.87
CA TYR A 336 30.16 -21.94 30.83
C TYR A 336 30.97 -23.24 30.84
N GLN A 337 31.74 -23.41 31.92
CA GLN A 337 32.05 -24.73 32.48
C GLN A 337 30.82 -25.26 33.19
#